data_AF-A0A2E3U2U8-F1
#
_entry.id   AF-A0A2E3U2U8-F1
#
_cell.length_a   1.000
_cell.length_b   1.000
_cell.length_c   1.000
_cell.angle_alpha   90.00
_cell.angle_beta   90.00
_cell.angle_gamma   90.00
#
_symmetry.space_group_name_H-M   'P 1'
#
loop_
_entity.id
_entity.type
_entity.pdbx_description
1 polymer ?
#
loop_
_entity_poly.entity_id
_entity_poly.type
_entity_poly.pdbx_seq_one_letter_code
_entity_poly.pdbx_strand_id
1 'polypeptide(L)'
;MEPNMELEYKIVQSTTPHFAKNANLKAILDEEAQAGWQLAEKFDNYKIRLQRDISHRSGDASRDVDAYRTQVGLSNFVTYGSATVLTLAVVYAIFRLVGTF
;
A
#
# COMPACT_ATOMS: atom_id res chain seq x y z
N MET A 1 -29.18 -19.05 17.22
CA MET A 1 -28.89 -17.63 16.92
C MET A 1 -27.40 -17.59 16.63
N GLU A 2 -27.00 -17.71 15.36
CA GLU A 2 -25.60 -17.50 15.01
C GLU A 2 -25.25 -16.06 15.42
N PRO A 3 -24.14 -15.81 16.12
CA PRO A 3 -23.74 -14.45 16.44
C PRO A 3 -23.63 -13.68 15.12
N ASN A 4 -24.34 -12.56 15.00
CA ASN A 4 -24.22 -11.66 13.87
C ASN A 4 -22.78 -11.11 13.88
N MET A 5 -21.90 -11.75 13.13
CA MET A 5 -20.52 -11.27 12.93
C MET A 5 -20.62 -9.99 12.11
N GLU A 6 -20.50 -8.84 12.77
CA GLU A 6 -20.47 -7.55 12.10
C GLU A 6 -19.09 -7.39 11.46
N LEU A 7 -19.03 -7.65 10.15
CA LEU A 7 -17.80 -7.55 9.36
C LEU A 7 -17.60 -6.12 8.84
N GLU A 8 -16.36 -5.64 8.93
CA GLU A 8 -15.89 -4.44 8.26
C GLU A 8 -14.96 -4.78 7.10
N TYR A 9 -14.87 -3.88 6.12
CA TYR A 9 -14.08 -4.06 4.90
C TYR A 9 -13.20 -2.85 4.66
N LYS A 10 -12.02 -3.11 4.09
CA LYS A 10 -11.17 -2.05 3.53
C LYS A 10 -10.55 -2.48 2.22
N ILE A 11 -10.15 -1.50 1.43
CA ILE A 11 -9.39 -1.71 0.20
C ILE A 11 -7.99 -1.17 0.43
N VAL A 12 -7.01 -2.04 0.23
CA VAL A 12 -5.60 -1.69 0.24
C VAL A 12 -5.11 -1.61 -1.19
N GLN A 13 -4.50 -0.48 -1.54
CA GLN A 13 -4.01 -0.20 -2.87
C GLN A 13 -2.53 0.17 -2.89
N SER A 14 -1.90 0.03 -4.05
CA SER A 14 -0.52 0.42 -4.33
C SER A 14 -0.43 1.13 -5.67
N THR A 15 0.53 2.04 -5.81
CA THR A 15 0.80 2.78 -7.07
C THR A 15 1.61 1.96 -8.07
N THR A 16 2.27 0.90 -7.60
CA THR A 16 2.97 -0.09 -8.42
C THR A 16 2.24 -1.43 -8.36
N PRO A 17 2.49 -2.39 -9.28
CA PRO A 17 1.86 -3.72 -9.26
C PRO A 17 2.42 -4.59 -8.11
N HIS A 18 2.28 -4.12 -6.87
CA HIS A 18 2.91 -4.65 -5.67
C HIS A 18 2.41 -6.05 -5.34
N PHE A 19 1.12 -6.33 -5.62
CA PHE A 19 0.49 -7.63 -5.39
C PHE A 19 0.68 -8.62 -6.55
N ALA A 20 1.43 -8.26 -7.59
CA ALA A 20 1.87 -9.21 -8.61
C ALA A 20 2.89 -10.22 -8.06
N LYS A 21 3.69 -9.80 -7.06
CA LYS A 21 4.65 -10.66 -6.37
C LYS A 21 3.98 -11.31 -5.17
N ASN A 22 3.87 -12.64 -5.16
CA ASN A 22 3.26 -13.37 -4.04
C ASN A 22 3.94 -13.10 -2.69
N ALA A 23 5.26 -12.89 -2.66
CA ALA A 23 5.99 -12.55 -1.45
C ALA A 23 5.51 -11.24 -0.82
N ASN A 24 5.28 -10.21 -1.63
CA ASN A 24 4.77 -8.92 -1.16
C ASN A 24 3.33 -9.03 -0.67
N LEU A 25 2.49 -9.74 -1.42
CA LEU A 25 1.11 -10.00 -1.00
C LEU A 25 1.07 -10.69 0.36
N LYS A 26 1.90 -11.73 0.55
CA LYS A 26 1.99 -12.44 1.82
C LYS A 26 2.47 -11.54 2.95
N ALA A 27 3.51 -10.73 2.73
CA ALA A 27 4.01 -9.81 3.74
C ALA A 27 2.92 -8.82 4.22
N ILE A 28 2.19 -8.23 3.27
CA ILE A 28 1.07 -7.34 3.61
C ILE A 28 -0.02 -8.10 4.37
N LEU A 29 -0.42 -9.29 3.92
CA LEU A 29 -1.42 -10.08 4.63
C LEU A 29 -0.97 -10.47 6.05
N ASP A 30 0.30 -10.80 6.25
CA ASP A 30 0.84 -11.13 7.56
C ASP A 30 0.84 -9.91 8.49
N GLU A 31 1.14 -8.71 8.00
CA GLU A 31 1.03 -7.45 8.75
C GLU A 31 -0.43 -7.13 9.11
N GLU A 32 -1.32 -7.22 8.13
CA GLU A 32 -2.74 -6.91 8.27
C GLU A 32 -3.47 -7.92 9.16
N ALA A 33 -3.06 -9.20 9.11
CA ALA A 33 -3.58 -10.25 9.97
C ALA A 33 -3.32 -9.99 11.45
N GLN A 34 -2.25 -9.26 11.80
CA GLN A 34 -2.02 -8.89 13.19
C GLN A 34 -3.17 -8.01 13.73
N ALA A 35 -3.75 -7.16 12.87
CA ALA A 35 -4.93 -6.35 13.17
C ALA A 35 -6.25 -7.11 12.97
N GLY A 36 -6.22 -8.41 12.64
CA GLY A 36 -7.40 -9.24 12.40
C GLY A 36 -7.95 -9.16 10.98
N TRP A 37 -7.29 -8.43 10.08
CA TRP A 37 -7.69 -8.35 8.68
C TRP A 37 -7.34 -9.63 7.92
N GLN A 38 -8.27 -10.11 7.11
CA GLN A 38 -8.13 -11.29 6.30
C GLN A 38 -8.43 -10.96 4.84
N LEU A 39 -7.78 -11.64 3.89
CA LEU A 39 -8.05 -11.44 2.47
C LEU A 39 -9.48 -11.86 2.15
N ALA A 40 -10.29 -10.91 1.68
CA ALA A 40 -11.62 -11.21 1.14
C ALA A 40 -11.53 -11.45 -0.36
N GLU A 41 -10.85 -10.56 -1.09
CA GLU A 41 -10.76 -10.62 -2.55
C GLU A 41 -9.49 -9.94 -3.04
N LYS A 42 -8.86 -10.49 -4.08
CA LYS A 42 -7.81 -9.80 -4.85
C LYS A 42 -8.43 -9.30 -6.16
N PHE A 43 -8.61 -7.99 -6.30
CA PHE A 43 -9.15 -7.42 -7.53
C PHE A 43 -8.16 -7.51 -8.69
N ASP A 44 -6.94 -7.06 -8.43
CA ASP A 44 -5.90 -6.93 -9.43
C ASP A 44 -4.51 -6.88 -8.76
N ASN A 45 -3.46 -6.55 -9.52
CA ASN A 45 -2.08 -6.49 -8.99
C ASN A 45 -1.77 -5.20 -8.19
N TYR A 46 -2.70 -4.26 -8.14
CA TYR A 46 -2.62 -2.97 -7.44
C TYR A 46 -3.62 -2.85 -6.29
N LYS A 47 -4.68 -3.67 -6.23
CA LYS A 47 -5.72 -3.58 -5.19
C LYS A 47 -6.15 -4.93 -4.63
N ILE A 48 -6.32 -4.96 -3.31
CA ILE A 48 -6.91 -6.08 -2.57
C ILE A 48 -7.99 -5.58 -1.61
N ARG A 49 -9.03 -6.37 -1.38
CA ARG A 49 -10.05 -6.17 -0.35
C ARG A 49 -9.75 -7.06 0.84
N LEU A 50 -9.73 -6.47 2.02
CA LEU A 50 -9.63 -7.18 3.28
C LEU A 50 -10.95 -7.07 4.05
N GLN A 51 -11.23 -8.08 4.86
CA GLN A 51 -12.36 -8.12 5.78
C GLN A 51 -11.90 -8.44 7.20
N ARG A 52 -12.62 -7.95 8.19
CA ARG A 52 -12.33 -8.17 9.61
C ARG A 52 -13.61 -8.12 10.43
N ASP A 53 -13.63 -8.82 11.56
CA ASP A 53 -14.70 -8.68 12.55
C ASP A 53 -14.51 -7.42 13.43
N ILE A 54 -15.56 -6.64 13.62
CA ILE A 54 -15.53 -5.36 14.36
C ILE A 54 -15.01 -5.50 15.80
N SER A 55 -15.10 -6.67 16.43
CA SER A 55 -14.55 -6.91 17.78
C SER A 55 -13.04 -6.62 17.88
N HIS A 56 -12.31 -6.72 16.76
CA HIS A 56 -10.86 -6.49 16.70
C HIS A 56 -10.47 -5.01 16.83
N ARG A 57 -11.42 -4.06 16.74
CA ARG A 57 -11.15 -2.61 16.88
C ARG A 57 -10.58 -2.22 18.23
N SER A 58 -10.92 -2.96 19.28
CA SER A 58 -10.52 -2.65 20.66
C SER A 58 -8.99 -2.62 20.86
N GLY A 59 -8.23 -3.32 20.03
CA GLY A 59 -6.76 -3.38 20.08
C GLY A 59 -6.05 -2.48 19.06
N ASP A 60 -6.76 -1.66 18.29
CA ASP A 60 -6.13 -0.89 17.20
C ASP A 60 -5.25 0.26 17.70
N ALA A 61 -5.56 0.83 18.87
CA ALA A 61 -4.85 2.00 19.41
C ALA A 61 -3.42 1.72 19.91
N SER A 62 -3.07 0.46 20.19
CA SER A 62 -1.76 0.07 20.72
C SER A 62 -0.79 -0.46 19.66
N ARG A 63 -1.13 -0.31 18.37
CA ARG A 63 -0.38 -0.93 17.27
C ARG A 63 0.68 0.01 16.68
N ASP A 64 1.77 -0.60 16.22
CA ASP A 64 2.83 0.08 15.47
C ASP A 64 2.39 0.45 14.04
N VAL A 65 1.57 -0.43 13.43
CA VAL A 65 1.02 -0.23 12.08
C VAL A 65 -0.43 0.22 12.17
N ASP A 66 -0.75 1.29 11.45
CA ASP A 66 -2.12 1.81 11.33
C ASP A 66 -3.08 0.75 10.74
N ALA A 67 -4.04 0.32 11.55
CA ALA A 67 -5.03 -0.69 11.20
C ALA A 67 -5.96 -0.25 10.05
N TYR A 68 -6.08 1.05 9.78
CA TYR A 68 -6.92 1.61 8.72
C TYR A 68 -6.14 2.12 7.51
N ARG A 69 -4.83 1.82 7.43
CA ARG A 69 -4.04 2.18 6.24
C ARG A 69 -4.64 1.55 4.98
N THR A 70 -4.69 2.34 3.92
CA THR A 70 -5.22 1.95 2.60
C THR A 70 -4.17 2.01 1.49
N GLN A 71 -2.96 2.51 1.77
CA GLN A 71 -1.86 2.52 0.82
C GLN A 71 -0.65 1.72 1.34
N VAL A 72 -0.07 0.90 0.46
CA VAL A 72 1.13 0.10 0.73
C VAL A 72 2.11 0.14 -0.44
N GLY A 73 3.34 -0.31 -0.20
CA GLY A 73 4.41 -0.32 -1.20
C GLY A 73 5.27 0.94 -1.19
N LEU A 74 5.95 1.23 -2.31
CA LEU A 74 6.78 2.43 -2.40
C LEU A 74 5.93 3.68 -2.18
N SER A 75 6.41 4.57 -1.30
CA SER A 75 5.81 5.87 -1.12
C SER A 75 5.72 6.61 -2.46
N ASN A 76 4.55 7.17 -2.74
CA ASN A 76 4.32 8.02 -3.92
C ASN A 76 5.35 9.14 -4.01
N PHE A 77 5.74 9.70 -2.86
CA PHE A 77 6.75 10.74 -2.80
C PHE A 77 8.12 10.27 -3.31
N VAL A 78 8.53 9.04 -2.98
CA VAL A 78 9.81 8.50 -3.44
C VAL A 78 9.76 8.19 -4.94
N THR A 79 8.66 7.58 -5.40
CA THR A 79 8.51 7.23 -6.82
C THR A 79 8.48 8.47 -7.69
N TYR A 80 7.60 9.44 -7.40
CA TYR A 80 7.50 10.65 -8.20
C TYR A 80 8.69 11.59 -7.98
N GLY A 81 9.18 11.72 -6.75
CA GLY A 81 10.34 12.56 -6.44
C GLY A 81 11.60 12.10 -7.18
N SER A 82 11.88 10.79 -7.22
CA SER A 82 13.03 10.26 -7.96
C SER A 82 12.90 10.48 -9.47
N ALA A 83 11.70 10.27 -10.04
CA ALA A 83 11.44 10.54 -11.46
C ALA A 83 11.62 12.04 -11.80
N THR A 84 11.14 12.94 -10.95
CA THR A 84 11.33 14.38 -11.13
C THR A 84 12.80 14.78 -11.09
N VAL A 85 13.55 14.32 -10.08
CA VAL A 85 14.99 14.62 -9.96
C VAL A 85 15.77 14.08 -11.16
N LEU A 86 15.47 12.86 -11.61
CA LEU A 86 16.10 12.27 -12.79
C LEU A 86 15.82 13.10 -14.05
N THR A 87 14.56 13.52 -14.23
CA THR A 87 14.17 14.36 -15.38
C THR A 87 14.90 15.70 -15.36
N LEU A 88 14.96 16.37 -14.21
CA LEU A 88 15.69 17.63 -14.07
C LEU A 88 17.20 17.46 -14.33
N ALA A 89 17.80 16.37 -13.85
CA ALA A 89 19.21 16.07 -14.09
C ALA A 89 19.51 15.84 -15.57
N VAL A 90 18.65 15.10 -16.29
CA VAL A 90 18.77 14.88 -17.74
C VAL A 90 18.64 16.20 -18.50
N VAL A 91 17.62 17.00 -18.18
CA VAL A 91 17.41 18.32 -18.79
C VAL A 91 18.61 19.23 -18.56
N TYR A 92 19.16 19.25 -17.33
CA TYR A 92 20.36 20.00 -17.01
C TYR A 92 21.58 19.52 -17.81
N ALA A 93 21.78 18.21 -17.92
CA ALA A 93 22.87 17.63 -18.72
C ALA A 93 22.77 18.02 -20.20
N ILE A 94 21.55 18.04 -20.77
CA ILE A 94 21.31 18.51 -22.14
C ILE A 94 21.68 19.98 -22.27
N PHE A 95 21.24 20.86 -21.35
CA PHE A 95 21.61 22.28 -21.39
C PHE A 95 23.13 22.49 -21.32
N ARG A 96 23.84 21.69 -20.51
CA ARG A 96 25.30 21.72 -20.42
C ARG A 96 25.98 21.24 -21.71
N LEU A 97 25.44 20.21 -22.37
CA LEU A 97 25.96 19.70 -23.64
C LEU A 97 25.73 20.67 -24.80
N VAL A 98 24.57 21.33 -24.84
CA VAL A 98 24.19 22.27 -25.91
C VAL A 98 24.85 23.66 -25.71
N GLY A 99 25.51 23.89 -24.56
CA GLY A 99 26.22 25.13 -24.29
C GLY A 99 25.30 26.30 -23.98
N THR A 100 24.10 26.05 -23.48
CA THR A 100 23.13 27.11 -23.14
C THR A 100 23.45 27.81 -21.81
N PHE A 101 24.57 27.49 -21.16
CA PHE A 101 25.24 28.21 -20.06
C PHE A 101 26.70 27.76 -19.90
#